data_AF-A0A0S7ZLP3-F1
#
_entry.id   AF-A0A0S7ZLP3-F1
#
_cell.length_a   1.000
_cell.length_b   1.000
_cell.length_c   1.000
_cell.angle_alpha   90.00
_cell.angle_beta   90.00
_cell.angle_gamma   90.00
#
_symmetry.space_group_name_H-M   'P 1'
#
loop_
_entity.id
_entity.type
_entity.pdbx_description
1 polymer ?
#
loop_
_entity_poly.entity_id
_entity_poly.type
_entity_poly.pdbx_seq_one_letter_code
_entity_poly.pdbx_strand_id
1 'polypeptide(L)'
;MKDIVRVTVYRTANWHVDVKVRPRARLAEIRAWRGERWPALQKTWHARMRWWIPWFSLKRQAVRAVEYASQSDERYLTREDLQRKVAMALRWL
;
A
#
# COMPACT_ATOMS: atom_id res chain seq x y z
N MET A 1 15.55 8.04 -16.98
CA MET A 1 14.26 7.44 -16.59
C MET A 1 14.34 6.94 -15.15
N LYS A 2 13.38 7.32 -14.30
CA LYS A 2 13.28 6.87 -12.91
C LYS A 2 12.30 5.69 -12.88
N ASP A 3 12.78 4.49 -12.62
CA ASP A 3 11.95 3.29 -12.46
C ASP A 3 11.13 3.43 -11.17
N ILE A 4 10.02 4.17 -11.26
CA ILE A 4 9.05 4.29 -10.18
C ILE A 4 8.01 3.21 -10.45
N VAL A 5 7.99 2.18 -9.61
CA VAL A 5 6.97 1.14 -9.71
C VAL A 5 5.80 1.53 -8.83
N ARG A 6 4.59 1.48 -9.37
CA ARG A 6 3.35 1.74 -8.63
C ARG A 6 2.51 0.49 -8.67
N VAL A 7 2.08 0.04 -7.50
CA VAL A 7 1.24 -1.15 -7.33
C VAL A 7 0.02 -0.78 -6.54
N THR A 8 -1.15 -1.09 -7.08
CA THR A 8 -2.41 -0.99 -6.34
C THR A 8 -2.57 -2.21 -5.45
N VAL A 9 -2.76 -1.96 -4.17
CA VAL A 9 -2.82 -2.99 -3.13
C VAL A 9 -4.24 -3.21 -2.64
N TYR A 10 -5.06 -2.16 -2.66
CA TYR A 10 -6.47 -2.24 -2.29
C TYR A 10 -7.26 -1.17 -3.04
N ARG A 11 -8.44 -1.56 -3.53
CA ARG A 11 -9.37 -0.66 -4.20
C ARG A 11 -10.80 -1.10 -3.92
N THR A 12 -11.64 -0.15 -3.55
CA THR A 12 -13.10 -0.27 -3.44
C THR A 12 -13.74 0.92 -4.12
N ALA A 13 -15.08 1.05 -4.03
CA ALA A 13 -15.79 2.21 -4.56
C ALA A 13 -15.36 3.51 -3.85
N ASN A 14 -15.03 3.41 -2.57
CA ASN A 14 -14.74 4.57 -1.73
C ASN A 14 -13.25 4.76 -1.46
N TRP A 15 -12.46 3.68 -1.40
CA TRP A 15 -11.07 3.72 -0.97
C TRP A 15 -10.10 3.17 -2.00
N HIS A 16 -8.92 3.78 -2.01
CA HIS A 16 -7.79 3.35 -2.81
C HIS A 16 -6.52 3.35 -1.95
N VAL A 17 -5.73 2.28 -2.06
CA VAL A 17 -4.42 2.15 -1.44
C VAL A 17 -3.41 1.68 -2.47
N ASP A 18 -2.40 2.50 -2.70
CA ASP A 18 -1.30 2.20 -3.61
C ASP A 18 0.04 2.27 -2.91
N VAL A 19 0.98 1.49 -3.43
CA VAL A 19 2.39 1.50 -3.06
C VAL A 19 3.20 2.07 -4.22
N LYS A 20 3.97 3.11 -3.93
CA LYS A 20 4.93 3.71 -4.85
C LYS A 20 6.34 3.37 -4.38
N VAL A 21 7.04 2.57 -5.17
CA VAL A 21 8.41 2.15 -4.92
C VAL A 21 9.39 2.99 -5.72
N ARG A 22 10.44 3.46 -5.06
CA ARG A 22 11.57 4.17 -5.65
C ARG A 22 12.84 3.37 -5.34
N PRO A 23 13.23 2.40 -6.19
CA PRO A 23 14.36 1.50 -5.93
C PRO A 23 15.67 2.26 -5.70
N ARG A 24 15.97 3.25 -6.55
CA ARG A 24 17.19 4.08 -6.42
C ARG A 24 17.22 4.90 -5.14
N ALA A 25 16.07 5.40 -4.70
CA ALA A 25 15.96 6.17 -3.45
C ALA A 25 15.78 5.26 -2.23
N ARG A 26 15.73 3.93 -2.41
CA ARG A 26 15.55 2.95 -1.34
C ARG A 26 14.33 3.25 -0.45
N LEU A 27 13.24 3.68 -1.08
CA LEU A 27 12.05 4.17 -0.40
C LEU A 27 10.78 3.64 -1.05
N ALA A 28 9.80 3.26 -0.23
CA ALA A 28 8.41 3.08 -0.61
C ALA A 28 7.53 4.10 0.11
N GLU A 29 6.53 4.58 -0.62
CA GLU A 29 5.44 5.39 -0.10
C GLU A 29 4.13 4.61 -0.29
N ILE A 30 3.39 4.35 0.78
CA ILE A 30 2.08 3.72 0.74
C ILE A 30 1.06 4.82 0.94
N ARG A 31 0.09 4.96 0.04
CA ARG A 31 -0.81 6.10 -0.03
C ARG A 31 -2.24 5.61 0.00
N ALA A 32 -3.04 6.11 0.94
CA ALA A 32 -4.47 5.87 1.02
C ALA A 32 -5.25 7.15 0.72
N TRP A 33 -6.26 7.07 -0.14
CA TRP A 33 -7.18 8.18 -0.43
C TRP A 33 -8.59 7.66 -0.69
N ARG A 34 -9.57 8.56 -0.59
CA ARG A 34 -10.97 8.30 -0.93
C ARG A 34 -11.34 8.85 -2.31
N GLY A 35 -12.25 8.18 -3.02
CA GLY A 35 -12.81 8.63 -4.30
C GLY A 35 -11.97 8.31 -5.55
N GLU A 36 -12.50 8.67 -6.72
CA GLU A 36 -12.12 8.10 -8.02
C GLU A 36 -10.68 8.40 -8.46
N ARG A 37 -10.10 9.57 -8.11
CA ARG A 37 -8.69 9.89 -8.46
C ARG A 37 -8.12 11.10 -7.70
N TRP A 38 -7.13 10.85 -6.81
CA TRP A 38 -6.29 11.87 -6.14
C TRP A 38 -6.99 13.15 -5.61
N PRO A 39 -8.18 13.12 -4.99
CA PRO A 39 -8.82 14.35 -4.55
C PRO A 39 -8.12 14.94 -3.30
N ALA A 40 -7.61 14.09 -2.41
CA ALA A 40 -6.67 14.45 -1.35
C ALA A 40 -6.09 13.16 -0.75
N LEU A 41 -4.78 13.08 -0.55
CA LEU A 41 -4.20 11.94 0.18
C LEU A 41 -4.66 12.02 1.63
N GLN A 42 -5.41 11.01 2.07
CA GLN A 42 -5.88 10.97 3.46
C GLN A 42 -4.75 10.58 4.40
N LYS A 43 -3.94 9.61 3.99
CA LYS A 43 -2.80 9.17 4.78
C LYS A 43 -1.71 8.56 3.92
N THR A 44 -0.45 8.83 4.29
CA THR A 44 0.72 8.27 3.64
C THR A 44 1.62 7.61 4.68
N TRP A 45 2.07 6.40 4.40
CA TRP A 45 3.07 5.67 5.18
C TRP A 45 4.36 5.55 4.37
N HIS A 46 5.47 5.45 5.07
CA HIS A 46 6.78 5.32 4.45
C HIS A 46 7.44 4.02 4.91
N ALA A 47 8.10 3.33 3.97
CA ALA A 47 8.91 2.15 4.25
C ALA A 47 10.29 2.32 3.63
N ARG A 48 11.36 2.08 4.41
CA ARG A 48 12.74 2.09 3.90
C ARG A 48 13.06 0.73 3.28
N MET A 49 13.73 0.71 2.14
CA MET A 49 14.14 -0.50 1.43
C MET A 49 15.65 -0.71 1.53
N ARG A 50 16.10 -1.62 2.40
CA ARG A 50 17.53 -1.96 2.54
C ARG A 50 17.74 -3.46 2.35
N TRP A 51 18.24 -3.85 1.17
CA TRP A 51 18.73 -5.16 0.72
C TRP A 51 17.84 -6.40 1.01
N TRP A 52 17.39 -6.66 2.25
CA TRP A 52 16.54 -7.81 2.66
C TRP A 52 15.34 -7.41 3.55
N ILE A 53 15.40 -6.22 4.19
CA ILE A 53 14.33 -5.58 4.95
C ILE A 53 13.18 -4.94 4.10
N PRO A 54 13.27 -4.73 2.75
CA PRO A 54 12.20 -4.09 1.99
C PRO A 54 10.86 -4.80 2.15
N TRP A 55 10.85 -6.13 2.11
CA TRP A 55 9.60 -6.89 2.06
C TRP A 55 8.83 -6.85 3.36
N PHE A 56 9.50 -7.00 4.51
CA PHE A 56 8.84 -7.07 5.81
C PHE A 56 8.28 -5.70 6.24
N SER A 57 9.09 -4.64 6.12
CA SER A 57 8.65 -3.28 6.47
C SER A 57 7.56 -2.79 5.53
N LEU A 58 7.71 -3.02 4.22
CA LEU A 58 6.72 -2.65 3.22
C LEU A 58 5.40 -3.40 3.41
N LYS A 59 5.45 -4.72 3.57
CA LYS A 59 4.25 -5.54 3.82
C LYS A 59 3.53 -5.08 5.07
N ARG A 60 4.24 -4.83 6.18
CA ARG A 60 3.61 -4.35 7.42
C ARG A 60 2.93 -3.00 7.24
N GLN A 61 3.59 -2.03 6.58
CA GLN A 61 2.99 -0.72 6.35
C GLN A 61 1.83 -0.78 5.37
N ALA A 62 1.93 -1.60 4.33
CA ALA A 62 0.84 -1.84 3.39
C ALA A 62 -0.37 -2.48 4.08
N VAL A 63 -0.18 -3.48 4.94
CA VAL A 63 -1.27 -4.06 5.74
C VAL A 63 -1.94 -3.00 6.62
N ARG A 64 -1.17 -2.16 7.31
CA ARG A 64 -1.74 -1.06 8.12
C ARG A 64 -2.52 -0.05 7.30
N ALA A 65 -2.08 0.23 6.07
CA ALA A 65 -2.77 1.15 5.18
C ALA A 65 -4.09 0.56 4.67
N VAL A 66 -4.11 -0.73 4.33
CA VAL A 66 -5.34 -1.42 3.92
C VAL A 66 -6.28 -1.60 5.11
N GLU A 67 -5.78 -1.92 6.29
CA GLU A 67 -6.56 -1.98 7.54
C GLU A 67 -7.24 -0.64 7.83
N TYR A 68 -6.50 0.46 7.70
CA TYR A 68 -7.05 1.81 7.85
C TYR A 68 -8.16 2.10 6.83
N ALA A 69 -7.97 1.70 5.57
CA ALA A 69 -8.99 1.85 4.54
C ALA A 69 -10.22 0.96 4.81
N SER A 70 -10.02 -0.31 5.19
CA SER A 70 -11.10 -1.28 5.41
C SER A 70 -11.91 -1.00 6.67
N GLN A 71 -11.32 -0.41 7.72
CA GLN A 71 -12.08 0.03 8.90
C GLN A 71 -13.09 1.12 8.56
N SER A 72 -12.81 1.91 7.53
CA SER A 72 -13.67 2.98 7.04
C SER A 72 -14.58 2.54 5.89
N ASP A 73 -14.53 1.27 5.50
CA ASP A 73 -15.34 0.68 4.43
C ASP A 73 -16.36 -0.26 5.07
N GLU A 74 -17.50 -0.49 4.42
CA GLU A 74 -18.57 -1.34 4.97
C GLU A 74 -18.15 -2.82 5.08
N ARG A 75 -17.06 -3.20 4.41
CA ARG A 75 -16.48 -4.54 4.44
C ARG A 75 -15.21 -4.58 5.29
N TYR A 76 -15.38 -5.02 6.53
CA TYR A 76 -14.26 -5.38 7.38
C TYR A 76 -13.56 -6.64 6.86
N LEU A 77 -12.28 -6.53 6.53
CA LEU A 77 -11.44 -7.68 6.15
C LEU A 77 -10.75 -8.23 7.39
N THR A 78 -10.65 -9.56 7.48
CA THR A 78 -9.83 -10.18 8.52
C THR A 78 -8.36 -9.84 8.31
N ARG A 79 -7.58 -9.89 9.40
CA ARG A 79 -6.14 -9.61 9.34
C ARG A 79 -5.39 -10.55 8.39
N GLU A 80 -5.84 -11.81 8.28
CA GLU A 80 -5.26 -12.79 7.36
C GLU A 80 -5.55 -12.44 5.90
N ASP A 81 -6.77 -12.03 5.59
CA ASP A 81 -7.15 -11.61 4.24
C ASP A 81 -6.39 -10.35 3.81
N LEU A 82 -6.22 -9.39 4.74
CA LEU A 82 -5.40 -8.21 4.52
C LEU A 82 -3.96 -8.60 4.17
N GLN A 83 -3.36 -9.50 4.95
CA GLN A 83 -2.00 -9.98 4.70
C GLN A 83 -1.87 -10.72 3.37
N ARG A 84 -2.86 -11.55 3.01
CA ARG A 84 -2.88 -12.31 1.76
C ARG A 84 -2.99 -11.37 0.55
N LYS A 85 -3.94 -10.43 0.56
CA LYS A 85 -4.10 -9.43 -0.51
C LYS A 85 -2.84 -8.59 -0.71
N VAL A 86 -2.27 -8.09 0.39
CA VAL A 86 -1.03 -7.31 0.34
C VAL A 86 0.13 -8.13 -0.19
N ALA A 87 0.31 -9.37 0.28
CA ALA A 87 1.40 -10.24 -0.19
C ALA A 87 1.28 -10.55 -1.68
N MET A 88 0.06 -10.80 -2.17
CA MET A 88 -0.19 -11.04 -3.59
C MET A 88 0.08 -9.81 -4.45
N ALA A 89 -0.35 -8.63 -4.01
CA ALA A 89 -0.10 -7.38 -4.74
C ALA A 89 1.40 -7.05 -4.78
N LEU A 90 2.09 -7.17 -3.65
CA LEU A 90 3.52 -6.86 -3.56
C LEU A 90 4.40 -7.87 -4.29
N ARG A 91 3.96 -9.11 -4.56
CA ARG A 91 4.73 -10.14 -5.27
C ARG A 91 5.25 -9.70 -6.65
N TRP A 92 4.60 -8.71 -7.26
CA TRP A 92 4.95 -8.19 -8.59
C TRP A 92 5.92 -6.99 -8.55
N LEU A 93 6.43 -6.63 -7.36
CA LEU A 93 7.51 -5.65 -7.15
C LEU A 93 8.88 -6.33 -7.13
#